data_AF-A0A2D7H143-F1
#
_entry.id   AF-A0A2D7H143-F1
#
_cell.length_a   1.000
_cell.length_b   1.000
_cell.length_c   1.000
_cell.angle_alpha   90.00
_cell.angle_beta   90.00
_cell.angle_gamma   90.00
#
_symmetry.space_group_name_H-M   'P 1'
#
loop_
_entity.id
_entity.type
_entity.pdbx_description
1 polymer ?
#
loop_
_entity_poly.entity_id
_entity_poly.type
_entity_poly.pdbx_seq_one_letter_code
_entity_poly.pdbx_strand_id
1 'polypeptide(L)'
;MWNAVGQQVFSCSPHNAYLYRRTILRLFGMRLGHNARIRRSVKFDKPWNVSVGDLVIFGDDVIVHATKKVYVGDRSSISQYVMLLTECGDPNTSGETKRTGDVTIEQDCWVAADSVVMPGSHIEQGVVVGARGLVDGRLPQWMICTGEPAQARGERVLYVDEITAPRDKKQSNIEVIIPVKDEEINLPHTLASVMEWADKVWVIDSGSTDKTREIAKAAGAHVVEQPWLGYAKQKNWALNNLDVKAEWIYFLDADETILPKLKDELCAIASQRAKEVSQSAFNINRYFIFLGKRIRHCGYYPSWNVRFFKKGKAFYEDRDVHEHMVVDGKIGKLKGHMEHYDRRGLECYLEKHNKYSTLEAKEIIIQPEKTGITIDGKFFGSVQERRRWIKHNIYPWLPAKWFFRFFWMFILRAGFMDGLTGFRFCMLVSTYEIFISLKMIEYKKKLKPDNE
;
A
#
# COMPACT_ATOMS: atom_id res chain seq x y z
N MET A 1 -38.86 8.07 -23.88
CA MET A 1 -37.42 8.11 -24.21
C MET A 1 -36.56 7.34 -23.21
N TRP A 2 -36.64 7.61 -21.90
CA TRP A 2 -35.88 6.85 -20.88
C TRP A 2 -36.19 5.34 -20.91
N ASN A 3 -37.43 4.92 -20.69
CA ASN A 3 -37.79 3.50 -20.65
C ASN A 3 -37.54 2.74 -21.97
N ALA A 4 -37.69 3.41 -23.11
CA ALA A 4 -37.53 2.80 -24.43
C ALA A 4 -36.07 2.66 -24.87
N VAL A 5 -35.17 3.53 -24.40
CA VAL A 5 -33.78 3.61 -24.89
C VAL A 5 -32.80 3.72 -23.73
N GLY A 6 -32.96 4.72 -22.87
CA GLY A 6 -32.02 5.02 -21.77
C GLY A 6 -31.83 3.85 -20.79
N GLN A 7 -32.91 3.22 -20.34
CA GLN A 7 -32.85 2.07 -19.43
C GLN A 7 -32.19 0.84 -20.08
N GLN A 8 -32.41 0.62 -21.38
CA GLN A 8 -31.82 -0.51 -22.11
C GLN A 8 -30.32 -0.32 -22.32
N VAL A 9 -29.89 0.90 -22.68
CA VAL A 9 -28.46 1.23 -22.83
C VAL A 9 -27.75 1.16 -21.48
N PHE A 10 -28.42 1.61 -20.40
CA PHE A 10 -27.92 1.49 -19.04
C PHE A 10 -27.70 0.03 -18.60
N SER A 11 -28.70 -0.83 -18.83
CA SER A 11 -28.69 -2.24 -18.38
C SER A 11 -27.71 -3.12 -19.15
N CYS A 12 -27.45 -2.82 -20.42
CA CYS A 12 -26.48 -3.53 -21.26
C CYS A 12 -25.01 -3.20 -20.94
N SER A 13 -24.73 -2.31 -19.98
CA SER A 13 -23.36 -1.91 -19.64
C SER A 13 -22.55 -3.01 -18.93
N PRO A 14 -21.21 -3.07 -19.12
CA PRO A 14 -20.34 -3.98 -18.37
C PRO A 14 -20.39 -3.73 -16.85
N HIS A 15 -20.12 -4.78 -16.07
CA HIS A 15 -20.29 -4.77 -14.61
C HIS A 15 -19.47 -3.67 -13.89
N ASN A 16 -18.29 -3.33 -14.40
CA ASN A 16 -17.40 -2.33 -13.80
C ASN A 16 -17.49 -0.92 -14.45
N ALA A 17 -18.36 -0.74 -15.44
CA ALA A 17 -18.51 0.52 -16.18
C ALA A 17 -19.34 1.59 -15.41
N TYR A 18 -18.97 1.89 -14.17
CA TYR A 18 -19.71 2.83 -13.31
C TYR A 18 -19.71 4.26 -13.85
N LEU A 19 -18.57 4.71 -14.43
CA LEU A 19 -18.48 6.05 -15.02
C LEU A 19 -19.47 6.21 -16.17
N TYR A 20 -19.55 5.23 -17.07
CA TYR A 20 -20.48 5.22 -18.20
C TYR A 20 -21.94 5.31 -17.75
N ARG A 21 -22.34 4.47 -16.77
CA ARG A 21 -23.69 4.48 -16.20
C ARG A 21 -24.06 5.82 -15.58
N ARG A 22 -23.13 6.44 -14.81
CA ARG A 22 -23.35 7.78 -14.25
C ARG A 22 -23.55 8.83 -15.33
N THR A 23 -22.75 8.78 -16.41
CA THR A 23 -22.88 9.73 -17.53
C THR A 23 -24.26 9.63 -18.17
N ILE A 24 -24.75 8.42 -18.44
CA ILE A 24 -26.11 8.22 -18.99
C ILE A 24 -27.16 8.79 -18.04
N LEU A 25 -27.12 8.41 -16.76
CA LEU A 25 -28.13 8.87 -15.80
C LEU A 25 -28.15 10.40 -15.66
N ARG A 26 -26.99 11.04 -15.67
CA ARG A 26 -26.88 12.51 -15.69
C ARG A 26 -27.44 13.14 -16.96
N LEU A 27 -27.21 12.53 -18.12
CA LEU A 27 -27.81 12.98 -19.39
C LEU A 27 -29.34 12.95 -19.35
N PHE A 28 -29.94 12.01 -18.60
CA PHE A 28 -31.38 11.93 -18.37
C PHE A 28 -31.87 12.70 -17.13
N GLY A 29 -31.06 13.63 -16.62
CA GLY A 29 -31.45 14.60 -15.61
C GLY A 29 -31.27 14.17 -14.15
N MET A 30 -30.72 12.98 -13.89
CA MET A 30 -30.44 12.54 -12.51
C MET A 30 -29.26 13.31 -11.92
N ARG A 31 -29.40 13.77 -10.67
CA ARG A 31 -28.29 14.38 -9.92
C ARG A 31 -27.51 13.28 -9.21
N LEU A 32 -26.20 13.19 -9.47
CA LEU A 32 -25.35 12.08 -9.01
C LEU A 32 -23.99 12.57 -8.53
N GLY A 33 -23.57 12.13 -7.35
CA GLY A 33 -22.20 12.28 -6.85
C GLY A 33 -21.14 11.64 -7.75
N HIS A 34 -19.88 12.04 -7.59
CA HIS A 34 -18.78 11.68 -8.50
C HIS A 34 -18.43 10.18 -8.46
N ASN A 35 -18.51 9.58 -7.28
CA ASN A 35 -18.10 8.23 -6.93
C ASN A 35 -19.27 7.27 -6.70
N ALA A 36 -20.52 7.70 -6.99
CA ALA A 36 -21.69 6.84 -6.87
C ALA A 36 -21.58 5.57 -7.74
N ARG A 37 -21.96 4.40 -7.21
CA ARG A 37 -21.90 3.10 -7.88
C ARG A 37 -23.30 2.51 -7.99
N ILE A 38 -23.89 2.59 -9.18
CA ILE A 38 -25.25 2.08 -9.44
C ILE A 38 -25.16 0.81 -10.29
N ARG A 39 -25.58 -0.36 -9.79
CA ARG A 39 -25.55 -1.62 -10.56
C ARG A 39 -26.39 -1.56 -11.82
N ARG A 40 -26.05 -2.36 -12.83
CA ARG A 40 -26.70 -2.33 -14.16
C ARG A 40 -28.15 -2.82 -14.13
N SER A 41 -28.53 -3.63 -13.14
CA SER A 41 -29.88 -4.16 -12.99
C SER A 41 -30.85 -3.20 -12.29
N VAL A 42 -30.36 -2.06 -11.78
CA VAL A 42 -31.20 -1.06 -11.12
C VAL A 42 -32.19 -0.46 -12.12
N LYS A 43 -33.46 -0.37 -11.72
CA LYS A 43 -34.55 0.16 -12.54
C LYS A 43 -34.98 1.51 -12.00
N PHE A 44 -34.91 2.54 -12.85
CA PHE A 44 -35.49 3.85 -12.58
C PHE A 44 -36.64 4.07 -13.55
N ASP A 45 -37.77 4.57 -13.10
CA ASP A 45 -38.85 4.99 -14.00
C ASP A 45 -38.66 6.44 -14.49
N LYS A 46 -38.23 7.35 -13.61
CA LYS A 46 -38.11 8.80 -13.83
C LYS A 46 -36.80 9.32 -13.20
N PRO A 47 -35.65 9.11 -13.85
CA PRO A 47 -34.33 9.45 -13.29
C PRO A 47 -34.15 10.93 -12.94
N TRP A 48 -34.83 11.85 -13.64
CA TRP A 48 -34.78 13.30 -13.37
C TRP A 48 -35.38 13.72 -12.02
N ASN A 49 -36.17 12.85 -11.37
CA ASN A 49 -36.70 13.08 -10.02
C ASN A 49 -35.79 12.52 -8.92
N VAL A 50 -34.67 11.90 -9.27
CA VAL A 50 -33.78 11.23 -8.33
C VAL A 50 -32.50 12.04 -8.13
N SER A 51 -32.14 12.24 -6.87
CA SER A 51 -30.91 12.89 -6.45
C SER A 51 -30.12 11.96 -5.52
N VAL A 52 -28.87 11.71 -5.87
CA VAL A 52 -27.99 10.76 -5.17
C VAL A 52 -26.67 11.45 -4.85
N GLY A 53 -26.27 11.38 -3.58
CA GLY A 53 -25.03 11.91 -3.04
C GLY A 53 -23.77 11.19 -3.54
N ASP A 54 -22.62 11.56 -2.98
CA ASP A 54 -21.35 10.92 -3.26
C ASP A 54 -21.13 9.63 -2.46
N LEU A 55 -20.31 8.73 -3.01
CA LEU A 55 -20.01 7.43 -2.40
C LEU A 55 -21.23 6.52 -2.13
N VAL A 56 -22.36 6.79 -2.79
CA VAL A 56 -23.58 5.96 -2.67
C VAL A 56 -23.48 4.69 -3.50
N ILE A 57 -24.02 3.58 -2.99
CA ILE A 57 -24.10 2.30 -3.72
C ILE A 57 -25.56 1.89 -3.86
N PHE A 58 -25.97 1.55 -5.08
CA PHE A 58 -27.22 0.83 -5.35
C PHE A 58 -26.88 -0.60 -5.78
N GLY A 59 -27.39 -1.57 -5.03
CA GLY A 59 -27.24 -3.00 -5.25
C GLY A 59 -28.00 -3.51 -6.48
N ASP A 60 -27.87 -4.81 -6.76
CA ASP A 60 -28.53 -5.41 -7.91
C ASP A 60 -30.06 -5.42 -7.74
N ASP A 61 -30.78 -5.20 -8.83
CA ASP A 61 -32.24 -5.30 -8.89
C ASP A 61 -33.01 -4.34 -7.95
N VAL A 62 -32.39 -3.23 -7.55
CA VAL A 62 -33.10 -2.14 -6.87
C VAL A 62 -34.10 -1.50 -7.82
N ILE A 63 -35.30 -1.21 -7.32
CA ILE A 63 -36.39 -0.59 -8.07
C ILE A 63 -36.68 0.78 -7.47
N VAL A 64 -36.64 1.82 -8.30
CA VAL A 64 -36.93 3.20 -7.90
C VAL A 64 -38.10 3.73 -8.72
N HIS A 65 -39.23 3.91 -8.05
CA HIS A 65 -40.45 4.53 -8.58
C HIS A 65 -40.55 5.98 -8.10
N ALA A 66 -40.07 6.91 -8.92
CA ALA A 66 -39.87 8.32 -8.60
C ALA A 66 -40.92 9.22 -9.29
N THR A 67 -42.22 8.98 -9.10
CA THR A 67 -43.25 9.98 -9.43
C THR A 67 -43.03 11.29 -8.69
N LYS A 68 -42.62 11.23 -7.41
CA LYS A 68 -42.14 12.37 -6.63
C LYS A 68 -40.62 12.29 -6.43
N LYS A 69 -40.04 13.18 -5.63
CA LYS A 69 -38.59 13.24 -5.48
C LYS A 69 -38.08 12.08 -4.64
N VAL A 70 -36.96 11.51 -5.05
CA VAL A 70 -36.20 10.54 -4.25
C VAL A 70 -34.82 11.14 -3.99
N TYR A 71 -34.48 11.28 -2.72
CA TYR A 71 -33.17 11.75 -2.28
C TYR A 71 -32.44 10.64 -1.51
N VAL A 72 -31.19 10.39 -1.88
CA VAL A 72 -30.27 9.51 -1.15
C VAL A 72 -28.98 10.27 -0.85
N GLY A 73 -28.71 10.51 0.44
CA GLY A 73 -27.55 11.26 0.92
C GLY A 73 -26.23 10.51 0.76
N ASP A 74 -25.13 11.22 1.05
CA ASP A 74 -23.77 10.71 0.87
C ASP A 74 -23.46 9.46 1.70
N ARG A 75 -22.55 8.61 1.21
CA ARG A 75 -22.05 7.41 1.92
C ARG A 75 -23.13 6.40 2.32
N SER A 76 -24.30 6.47 1.67
CA SER A 76 -25.41 5.55 1.92
C SER A 76 -25.37 4.32 1.00
N SER A 77 -25.89 3.20 1.49
CA SER A 77 -25.96 1.94 0.77
C SER A 77 -27.40 1.46 0.64
N ILE A 78 -27.84 1.22 -0.59
CA ILE A 78 -29.12 0.63 -0.93
C ILE A 78 -28.83 -0.79 -1.42
N SER A 79 -29.12 -1.80 -0.61
CA SER A 79 -28.83 -3.20 -0.92
C SER A 79 -29.74 -3.74 -2.02
N GLN A 80 -29.43 -4.95 -2.50
CA GLN A 80 -30.15 -5.62 -3.57
C GLN A 80 -31.65 -5.79 -3.27
N TYR A 81 -32.47 -5.75 -4.32
CA TYR A 81 -33.93 -5.92 -4.27
C TYR A 81 -34.72 -4.88 -3.46
N VAL A 82 -34.08 -3.78 -3.01
CA VAL A 82 -34.80 -2.70 -2.33
C VAL A 82 -35.76 -2.01 -3.29
N MET A 83 -36.95 -1.65 -2.79
CA MET A 83 -37.95 -0.88 -3.51
C MET A 83 -38.13 0.50 -2.88
N LEU A 84 -37.88 1.57 -3.64
CA LEU A 84 -38.14 2.95 -3.24
C LEU A 84 -39.37 3.46 -3.98
N LEU A 85 -40.45 3.73 -3.24
CA LEU A 85 -41.76 4.08 -3.80
C LEU A 85 -42.18 5.48 -3.38
N THR A 86 -42.46 6.34 -4.36
CA THR A 86 -43.02 7.69 -4.11
C THR A 86 -44.52 7.79 -4.39
N GLU A 87 -45.12 6.69 -4.85
CA GLU A 87 -46.54 6.54 -5.13
C GLU A 87 -46.96 5.10 -4.84
N CYS A 88 -48.09 4.91 -4.16
CA CYS A 88 -48.76 3.62 -4.00
C CYS A 88 -50.28 3.81 -3.95
N GLY A 89 -51.04 2.71 -3.97
CA GLY A 89 -52.48 2.78 -3.76
C GLY A 89 -52.81 3.22 -2.33
N ASP A 90 -53.83 4.06 -2.16
CA ASP A 90 -54.39 4.41 -0.85
C ASP A 90 -55.79 3.79 -0.71
N PRO A 91 -55.98 2.83 0.23
CA PRO A 91 -57.28 2.19 0.44
C PRO A 91 -58.24 3.04 1.29
N ASN A 92 -57.78 4.15 1.90
CA ASN A 92 -58.54 4.90 2.89
C ASN A 92 -59.29 6.11 2.31
N THR A 93 -59.33 6.26 0.99
CA THR A 93 -59.88 7.43 0.31
C THR A 93 -60.98 7.05 -0.69
N SER A 94 -62.14 7.70 -0.60
CA SER A 94 -63.21 7.60 -1.59
C SER A 94 -62.98 8.63 -2.72
N GLY A 95 -61.91 8.46 -3.51
CA GLY A 95 -61.61 9.35 -4.64
C GLY A 95 -60.16 9.31 -5.11
N GLU A 96 -59.24 9.95 -4.37
CA GLU A 96 -57.81 9.88 -4.67
C GLU A 96 -57.24 8.52 -4.25
N THR A 97 -57.24 7.56 -5.16
CA THR A 97 -56.77 6.18 -4.91
C THR A 97 -55.26 6.04 -4.74
N LYS A 98 -54.53 7.14 -4.52
CA LYS A 98 -53.06 7.17 -4.54
C LYS A 98 -52.48 7.97 -3.37
N ARG A 99 -51.63 7.31 -2.59
CA ARG A 99 -50.74 7.96 -1.63
C ARG A 99 -49.46 8.35 -2.36
N THR A 100 -49.09 9.63 -2.32
CA THR A 100 -47.84 10.12 -2.90
C THR A 100 -47.01 10.89 -1.88
N GLY A 101 -45.70 10.86 -2.02
CA GLY A 101 -44.81 11.61 -1.16
C GLY A 101 -43.35 11.46 -1.58
N ASP A 102 -42.54 12.47 -1.23
CA ASP A 102 -41.09 12.40 -1.42
C ASP A 102 -40.50 11.30 -0.52
N VAL A 103 -39.45 10.63 -1.00
CA VAL A 103 -38.67 9.67 -0.20
C VAL A 103 -37.31 10.29 0.08
N THR A 104 -36.99 10.44 1.36
CA THR A 104 -35.72 11.02 1.81
C THR A 104 -34.94 9.98 2.60
N ILE A 105 -33.75 9.65 2.11
CA ILE A 105 -32.75 8.85 2.82
C ILE A 105 -31.55 9.76 3.03
N GLU A 106 -31.25 10.10 4.27
CA GLU A 106 -30.11 10.97 4.58
C GLU A 106 -28.76 10.23 4.41
N GLN A 107 -27.67 10.92 4.74
CA GLN A 107 -26.32 10.38 4.67
C GLN A 107 -26.07 9.25 5.68
N ASP A 108 -25.04 8.44 5.39
CA ASP A 108 -24.55 7.35 6.24
C ASP A 108 -25.57 6.22 6.50
N CYS A 109 -26.65 6.16 5.72
CA CYS A 109 -27.73 5.18 5.89
C CYS A 109 -27.43 3.85 5.20
N TRP A 110 -27.94 2.76 5.74
CA TRP A 110 -27.93 1.45 5.07
C TRP A 110 -29.34 0.87 5.02
N VAL A 111 -29.90 0.75 3.82
CA VAL A 111 -31.15 0.02 3.60
C VAL A 111 -30.82 -1.38 3.14
N ALA A 112 -31.00 -2.36 4.02
CA ALA A 112 -30.63 -3.75 3.74
C ALA A 112 -31.59 -4.42 2.74
N ALA A 113 -31.16 -5.57 2.24
CA ALA A 113 -31.76 -6.23 1.09
C ALA A 113 -33.26 -6.48 1.26
N ASP A 114 -33.98 -6.42 0.13
CA ASP A 114 -35.41 -6.81 0.06
C ASP A 114 -36.35 -5.93 0.91
N SER A 115 -35.88 -4.74 1.30
CA SER A 115 -36.67 -3.75 2.06
C SER A 115 -37.51 -2.87 1.14
N VAL A 116 -38.64 -2.38 1.66
CA VAL A 116 -39.57 -1.50 0.94
C VAL A 116 -39.66 -0.16 1.66
N VAL A 117 -39.50 0.94 0.93
CA VAL A 117 -39.64 2.31 1.44
C VAL A 117 -40.85 2.97 0.81
N MET A 118 -41.84 3.27 1.65
CA MET A 118 -43.17 3.75 1.25
C MET A 118 -43.20 5.26 0.97
N PRO A 119 -44.22 5.75 0.24
CA PRO A 119 -44.34 7.18 -0.10
C PRO A 119 -44.39 8.09 1.14
N GLY A 120 -43.59 9.16 1.12
CA GLY A 120 -43.51 10.12 2.23
C GLY A 120 -42.56 9.72 3.36
N SER A 121 -41.83 8.61 3.21
CA SER A 121 -40.92 8.14 4.26
C SER A 121 -39.65 8.97 4.35
N HIS A 122 -39.15 9.15 5.57
CA HIS A 122 -37.93 9.89 5.88
C HIS A 122 -37.02 9.06 6.79
N ILE A 123 -35.91 8.59 6.24
CA ILE A 123 -34.86 7.87 6.95
C ILE A 123 -33.78 8.88 7.35
N GLU A 124 -33.71 9.22 8.63
CA GLU A 124 -32.72 10.15 9.17
C GLU A 124 -31.30 9.58 9.14
N GLN A 125 -30.31 10.47 9.29
CA GLN A 125 -28.89 10.15 9.17
C GLN A 125 -28.49 8.93 10.00
N GLY A 126 -27.66 8.08 9.39
CA GLY A 126 -27.02 6.97 10.10
C GLY A 126 -27.96 5.81 10.42
N VAL A 127 -29.20 5.78 9.93
CA VAL A 127 -30.11 4.65 10.16
C VAL A 127 -29.69 3.40 9.39
N VAL A 128 -29.88 2.24 10.01
CA VAL A 128 -29.83 0.93 9.33
C VAL A 128 -31.24 0.34 9.31
N VAL A 129 -31.78 0.12 8.12
CA VAL A 129 -33.00 -0.68 7.93
C VAL A 129 -32.57 -2.14 7.77
N GLY A 130 -33.04 -3.01 8.66
CA GLY A 130 -32.78 -4.45 8.57
C GLY A 130 -33.40 -5.07 7.32
N ALA A 131 -32.88 -6.22 6.90
CA ALA A 131 -33.36 -6.89 5.69
C ALA A 131 -34.88 -7.16 5.77
N ARG A 132 -35.58 -6.98 4.65
CA ARG A 132 -37.05 -7.07 4.56
C ARG A 132 -37.79 -6.10 5.49
N GLY A 133 -37.20 -4.93 5.77
CA GLY A 133 -37.89 -3.89 6.52
C GLY A 133 -38.92 -3.17 5.65
N LEU A 134 -40.11 -2.89 6.20
CA LEU A 134 -41.11 -2.00 5.59
C LEU A 134 -41.03 -0.62 6.25
N VAL A 135 -40.42 0.35 5.58
CA VAL A 135 -40.34 1.73 6.06
C VAL A 135 -41.60 2.47 5.63
N ASP A 136 -42.44 2.81 6.60
CA ASP A 136 -43.63 3.64 6.40
C ASP A 136 -43.68 4.77 7.42
N GLY A 137 -43.11 5.92 7.05
CA GLY A 137 -42.99 7.10 7.93
C GLY A 137 -41.54 7.49 8.22
N ARG A 138 -41.30 8.09 9.40
CA ARG A 138 -39.98 8.60 9.79
C ARG A 138 -39.23 7.61 10.68
N LEU A 139 -37.97 7.34 10.35
CA LEU A 139 -37.05 6.56 11.20
C LEU A 139 -36.03 7.50 11.88
N PRO A 140 -35.83 7.36 13.21
CA PRO A 140 -34.97 8.25 13.99
C PRO A 140 -33.48 8.01 13.73
N GLN A 141 -32.70 9.10 13.74
CA GLN A 141 -31.25 9.09 13.49
C GLN A 141 -30.48 8.05 14.32
N TRP A 142 -29.42 7.48 13.72
CA TRP A 142 -28.49 6.55 14.36
C TRP A 142 -29.14 5.32 15.01
N MET A 143 -30.27 4.85 14.47
CA MET A 143 -30.93 3.63 14.96
C MET A 143 -30.83 2.48 13.96
N ILE A 144 -30.81 1.26 14.51
CA ILE A 144 -31.09 0.03 13.78
C ILE A 144 -32.61 -0.20 13.85
N CYS A 145 -33.27 -0.18 12.70
CA CYS A 145 -34.71 -0.31 12.57
C CYS A 145 -35.06 -1.60 11.82
N THR A 146 -35.96 -2.43 12.35
CA THR A 146 -36.35 -3.71 11.72
C THR A 146 -37.84 -3.99 11.87
N GLY A 147 -38.37 -4.85 10.99
CA GLY A 147 -39.76 -5.30 11.03
C GLY A 147 -40.68 -4.64 9.99
N GLU A 148 -41.97 -4.94 10.11
CA GLU A 148 -43.04 -4.48 9.22
C GLU A 148 -44.24 -3.97 10.05
N PRO A 149 -44.41 -2.64 10.23
CA PRO A 149 -43.50 -1.58 9.81
C PRO A 149 -42.18 -1.60 10.60
N ALA A 150 -41.11 -1.07 9.99
CA ALA A 150 -39.79 -1.01 10.58
C ALA A 150 -39.79 -0.06 11.78
N GLN A 151 -39.36 -0.56 12.93
CA GLN A 151 -39.29 0.20 14.18
C GLN A 151 -37.88 0.16 14.75
N ALA A 152 -37.50 1.22 15.46
CA ALA A 152 -36.23 1.31 16.16
C ALA A 152 -36.08 0.16 17.18
N ARG A 153 -35.01 -0.63 17.05
CA ARG A 153 -34.70 -1.77 17.94
C ARG A 153 -33.49 -1.54 18.82
N GLY A 154 -32.57 -0.69 18.40
CA GLY A 154 -31.38 -0.36 19.17
C GLY A 154 -30.57 0.73 18.48
N GLU A 155 -29.71 1.37 19.26
CA GLU A 155 -28.79 2.37 18.75
C GLU A 155 -27.76 1.72 17.82
N ARG A 156 -27.52 2.35 16.68
CA ARG A 156 -26.43 2.01 15.78
C ARG A 156 -25.15 2.58 16.36
N VAL A 157 -24.42 1.74 17.07
CA VAL A 157 -23.04 2.04 17.41
C VAL A 157 -22.19 1.79 16.16
N LEU A 158 -21.60 2.85 15.63
CA LEU A 158 -20.49 2.66 14.69
C LEU A 158 -19.36 2.05 15.51
N TYR A 159 -19.08 0.77 15.26
CA TYR A 159 -17.74 0.25 15.50
C TYR A 159 -16.86 1.03 14.53
N VAL A 160 -16.40 2.19 14.98
CA VAL A 160 -15.08 2.59 14.58
C VAL A 160 -14.23 1.38 14.96
N ASP A 161 -13.52 0.79 14.01
CA ASP A 161 -12.31 0.08 14.37
C ASP A 161 -11.62 0.92 15.46
N GLU A 162 -11.01 0.33 16.48
CA GLU A 162 -10.38 1.02 17.62
C GLU A 162 -9.21 2.00 17.22
N ILE A 163 -9.24 2.51 15.99
CA ILE A 163 -8.36 3.40 15.26
C ILE A 163 -8.74 4.89 15.46
N THR A 164 -9.95 5.27 15.89
CA THR A 164 -10.29 6.71 16.09
C THR A 164 -10.88 7.11 17.45
N ALA A 165 -10.57 6.40 18.53
CA ALA A 165 -10.39 7.11 19.79
C ALA A 165 -9.15 8.01 19.64
N PRO A 166 -9.09 9.21 20.24
CA PRO A 166 -7.82 9.91 20.37
C PRO A 166 -6.91 9.03 21.23
N ARG A 167 -6.07 8.21 20.57
CA ARG A 167 -5.06 7.39 21.22
C ARG A 167 -3.98 8.33 21.73
N ASP A 168 -4.17 8.84 22.94
CA ASP A 168 -3.15 9.63 23.62
C ASP A 168 -1.90 8.81 24.00
N LYS A 169 -1.84 7.51 23.66
CA LYS A 169 -0.60 6.73 23.56
C LYS A 169 -0.68 5.73 22.41
N LYS A 170 0.15 5.90 21.38
CA LYS A 170 0.43 4.83 20.43
C LYS A 170 1.08 3.66 21.20
N GLN A 171 0.56 2.45 21.02
CA GLN A 171 0.98 1.21 21.73
C GLN A 171 1.22 0.04 20.75
N SER A 172 1.78 0.33 19.57
CA SER A 172 2.34 -0.72 18.73
C SER A 172 3.56 -1.39 19.36
N ASN A 173 4.23 -0.77 20.34
CA ASN A 173 5.51 -1.20 20.90
C ASN A 173 6.59 -1.34 19.80
N ILE A 174 6.48 -0.52 18.75
CA ILE A 174 7.40 -0.48 17.61
C ILE A 174 7.81 0.98 17.37
N GLU A 175 9.12 1.21 17.29
CA GLU A 175 9.67 2.45 16.76
C GLU A 175 10.33 2.21 15.40
N VAL A 176 10.02 3.08 14.44
CA VAL A 176 10.52 3.01 13.07
C VAL A 176 11.65 4.01 12.92
N ILE A 177 12.76 3.59 12.32
CA ILE A 177 13.91 4.43 12.02
C ILE A 177 14.07 4.52 10.50
N ILE A 178 14.07 5.75 9.99
CA ILE A 178 14.17 6.08 8.56
C ILE A 178 15.39 6.98 8.33
N PRO A 179 16.51 6.42 7.85
CA PRO A 179 17.62 7.23 7.34
C PRO A 179 17.23 7.92 6.04
N VAL A 180 17.46 9.23 5.94
CA VAL A 180 17.06 10.03 4.76
C VAL A 180 18.18 10.97 4.30
N LYS A 181 18.19 11.23 3.00
CA LYS A 181 18.90 12.36 2.38
C LYS A 181 18.26 12.68 1.03
N ASP A 182 17.73 13.89 0.87
CA ASP A 182 17.12 14.39 -0.39
C ASP A 182 16.03 13.44 -0.93
N GLU A 183 14.99 13.20 -0.12
CA GLU A 183 13.91 12.24 -0.37
C GLU A 183 12.50 12.90 -0.32
N GLU A 184 12.38 14.18 -0.66
CA GLU A 184 11.09 14.91 -0.58
C GLU A 184 9.95 14.27 -1.39
N ILE A 185 10.27 13.54 -2.47
CA ILE A 185 9.31 12.84 -3.33
C ILE A 185 8.87 11.50 -2.72
N ASN A 186 9.79 10.73 -2.13
CA ASN A 186 9.52 9.37 -1.68
C ASN A 186 9.01 9.34 -0.22
N LEU A 187 9.60 10.16 0.64
CA LEU A 187 9.36 10.17 2.08
C LEU A 187 7.87 10.31 2.47
N PRO A 188 7.03 11.14 1.80
CA PRO A 188 5.60 11.22 2.12
C PRO A 188 4.89 9.86 2.07
N HIS A 189 5.24 9.00 1.12
CA HIS A 189 4.63 7.67 0.97
C HIS A 189 5.08 6.72 2.06
N THR A 190 6.36 6.75 2.42
CA THR A 190 6.93 5.96 3.51
C THR A 190 6.29 6.36 4.83
N LEU A 191 6.25 7.65 5.15
CA LEU A 191 5.63 8.17 6.37
C LEU A 191 4.15 7.80 6.45
N ALA A 192 3.39 7.98 5.35
CA ALA A 192 1.98 7.59 5.31
C ALA A 192 1.75 6.10 5.67
N SER A 193 2.73 5.21 5.39
CA SER A 193 2.61 3.79 5.71
C SER A 193 2.89 3.42 7.18
N VAL A 194 3.49 4.31 7.96
CA VAL A 194 3.94 4.03 9.34
C VAL A 194 3.39 4.98 10.40
N MET A 195 3.06 6.23 10.05
CA MET A 195 2.72 7.26 11.02
C MET A 195 1.45 6.97 11.83
N GLU A 196 0.52 6.18 11.29
CA GLU A 196 -0.74 5.85 11.98
C GLU A 196 -0.55 4.88 13.15
N TRP A 197 0.42 3.96 13.06
CA TRP A 197 0.52 2.84 14.00
C TRP A 197 1.83 2.80 14.79
N ALA A 198 2.96 3.23 14.22
CA ALA A 198 4.25 3.19 14.90
C ALA A 198 4.29 4.20 16.07
N ASP A 199 4.78 3.76 17.23
CA ASP A 199 4.80 4.56 18.47
C ASP A 199 5.61 5.83 18.31
N LYS A 200 6.75 5.68 17.64
CA LYS A 200 7.60 6.78 17.25
C LYS A 200 8.22 6.49 15.89
N VAL A 201 8.34 7.53 15.08
CA VAL A 201 9.04 7.49 13.80
C VAL A 201 10.21 8.46 13.89
N TRP A 202 11.41 7.92 13.83
CA TRP A 202 12.65 8.68 13.77
C TRP A 202 13.07 8.86 12.33
N VAL A 203 13.31 10.10 11.93
CA VAL A 203 13.86 10.45 10.63
C VAL A 203 15.27 10.99 10.86
N ILE A 204 16.27 10.27 10.36
CA ILE A 204 17.68 10.65 10.51
C ILE A 204 18.13 11.33 9.23
N ASP A 205 18.18 12.65 9.27
CA ASP A 205 18.54 13.48 8.13
C ASP A 205 20.06 13.62 8.01
N SER A 206 20.61 13.19 6.87
CA SER A 206 22.05 13.23 6.59
C SER A 206 22.49 14.49 5.85
N GLY A 207 21.80 15.62 6.10
CA GLY A 207 22.07 16.91 5.47
C GLY A 207 21.31 17.09 4.16
N SER A 208 20.00 16.87 4.16
CA SER A 208 19.14 17.14 2.99
C SER A 208 19.12 18.64 2.67
N THR A 209 19.08 18.96 1.39
CA THR A 209 18.99 20.35 0.87
C THR A 209 17.60 20.68 0.30
N ASP A 210 16.74 19.67 0.18
CA ASP A 210 15.35 19.80 -0.28
C ASP A 210 14.36 19.91 0.89
N LYS A 211 13.05 19.76 0.63
CA LYS A 211 12.01 19.88 1.67
C LYS A 211 11.87 18.64 2.55
N THR A 212 12.78 17.66 2.48
CA THR A 212 12.70 16.40 3.24
C THR A 212 12.45 16.63 4.74
N ARG A 213 13.17 17.56 5.35
CA ARG A 213 13.05 17.84 6.80
C ARG A 213 11.70 18.47 7.15
N GLU A 214 11.23 19.39 6.33
CA GLU A 214 9.93 20.06 6.52
C GLU A 214 8.79 19.05 6.43
N ILE A 215 8.82 18.17 5.43
CA ILE A 215 7.84 17.09 5.23
C ILE A 215 7.83 16.14 6.42
N ALA A 216 9.00 15.72 6.90
CA ALA A 216 9.11 14.83 8.05
C ALA A 216 8.51 15.45 9.34
N LYS A 217 8.84 16.72 9.61
CA LYS A 217 8.29 17.46 10.76
C LYS A 217 6.78 17.65 10.62
N ALA A 218 6.30 18.04 9.44
CA ALA A 218 4.87 18.25 9.18
C ALA A 218 4.04 16.96 9.34
N ALA A 219 4.63 15.80 9.02
CA ALA A 219 3.99 14.51 9.24
C ALA A 219 3.95 14.08 10.71
N GLY A 220 4.69 14.75 11.60
CA GLY A 220 4.81 14.42 13.03
C GLY A 220 5.95 13.45 13.37
N ALA A 221 6.94 13.29 12.49
CA ALA A 221 8.11 12.46 12.77
C ALA A 221 9.17 13.21 13.60
N HIS A 222 9.96 12.48 14.39
CA HIS A 222 11.08 13.03 15.13
C HIS A 222 12.30 13.11 14.23
N VAL A 223 12.60 14.32 13.76
CA VAL A 223 13.75 14.57 12.88
C VAL A 223 15.01 14.79 13.72
N VAL A 224 16.04 14.01 13.44
CA VAL A 224 17.38 14.15 14.02
C VAL A 224 18.36 14.39 12.90
N GLU A 225 19.14 15.46 12.98
CA GLU A 225 20.17 15.77 12.01
C GLU A 225 21.48 15.09 12.42
N GLN A 226 22.04 14.29 11.53
CA GLN A 226 23.30 13.59 11.75
C GLN A 226 24.09 13.55 10.44
N PRO A 227 25.26 14.23 10.35
CA PRO A 227 26.12 14.16 9.17
C PRO A 227 26.41 12.71 8.74
N TRP A 228 26.43 12.49 7.43
CA TRP A 228 26.59 11.16 6.84
C TRP A 228 27.90 10.49 7.26
N LEU A 229 27.80 9.38 8.00
CA LEU A 229 28.96 8.59 8.45
C LEU A 229 29.29 7.38 7.55
N GLY A 230 28.45 7.10 6.55
CA GLY A 230 28.44 5.83 5.79
C GLY A 230 27.29 4.92 6.21
N TYR A 231 26.94 3.93 5.38
CA TYR A 231 25.71 3.14 5.54
C TYR A 231 25.60 2.45 6.90
N ALA A 232 26.55 1.55 7.22
CA ALA A 232 26.53 0.79 8.47
C ALA A 232 26.69 1.70 9.70
N LYS A 233 27.61 2.68 9.61
CA LYS A 233 27.90 3.62 10.71
C LYS A 233 26.69 4.49 11.03
N GLN A 234 25.94 4.95 10.04
CA GLN A 234 24.73 5.74 10.25
C GLN A 234 23.65 4.93 10.99
N LYS A 235 23.45 3.66 10.61
CA LYS A 235 22.46 2.79 11.26
C LYS A 235 22.88 2.38 12.68
N ASN A 236 24.16 2.08 12.89
CA ASN A 236 24.67 1.82 14.24
C ASN A 236 24.62 3.06 15.13
N TRP A 237 24.92 4.24 14.58
CA TRP A 237 24.75 5.50 15.29
C TRP A 237 23.30 5.68 15.75
N ALA A 238 22.33 5.40 14.87
CA ALA A 238 20.91 5.45 15.22
C ALA A 238 20.57 4.54 16.41
N LEU A 239 21.03 3.29 16.37
CA LEU A 239 20.77 2.29 17.42
C LEU A 239 21.37 2.68 18.77
N ASN A 240 22.50 3.39 18.76
CA ASN A 240 23.23 3.74 19.98
C ASN A 240 22.81 5.10 20.58
N ASN A 241 22.32 6.03 19.76
CA ASN A 241 22.08 7.42 20.19
C ASN A 241 20.60 7.80 20.27
N LEU A 242 19.70 7.11 19.55
CA LEU A 242 18.28 7.39 19.63
C LEU A 242 17.68 6.86 20.95
N ASP A 243 16.87 7.68 21.60
CA ASP A 243 16.16 7.29 22.83
C ASP A 243 14.91 6.45 22.49
N VAL A 244 15.16 5.27 21.94
CA VAL A 244 14.13 4.29 21.58
C VAL A 244 13.55 3.68 22.85
N LYS A 245 12.24 3.81 23.07
CA LYS A 245 11.53 3.25 24.24
C LYS A 245 10.84 1.92 23.93
N ALA A 246 10.45 1.71 22.68
CA ALA A 246 9.87 0.44 22.23
C ALA A 246 10.83 -0.74 22.40
N GLU A 247 10.26 -1.92 22.62
CA GLU A 247 11.02 -3.18 22.63
C GLU A 247 11.44 -3.62 21.22
N TRP A 248 10.71 -3.16 20.20
CA TRP A 248 10.95 -3.50 18.81
C TRP A 248 11.34 -2.29 17.96
N ILE A 249 12.30 -2.52 17.07
CA ILE A 249 12.83 -1.53 16.12
C ILE A 249 12.58 -2.03 14.70
N TYR A 250 12.15 -1.12 13.83
CA TYR A 250 12.04 -1.37 12.40
C TYR A 250 12.88 -0.36 11.60
N PHE A 251 13.84 -0.86 10.81
CA PHE A 251 14.53 -0.03 9.82
C PHE A 251 13.76 -0.01 8.50
N LEU A 252 13.37 1.19 8.05
CA LEU A 252 12.66 1.40 6.80
C LEU A 252 13.40 2.42 5.95
N ASP A 253 13.68 2.12 4.69
CA ASP A 253 14.30 3.08 3.79
C ASP A 253 13.25 4.08 3.27
N ALA A 254 13.68 5.29 2.89
CA ALA A 254 12.80 6.41 2.52
C ALA A 254 11.98 6.19 1.22
N ASP A 255 12.34 5.17 0.44
CA ASP A 255 11.69 4.73 -0.80
C ASP A 255 10.94 3.40 -0.62
N GLU A 256 10.81 2.91 0.62
CA GLU A 256 10.08 1.71 0.98
C GLU A 256 8.72 2.04 1.62
N THR A 257 7.67 1.25 1.33
CA THR A 257 6.31 1.43 1.84
C THR A 257 5.79 0.11 2.42
N ILE A 258 5.31 0.13 3.67
CA ILE A 258 4.76 -1.06 4.34
C ILE A 258 3.33 -1.33 3.85
N LEU A 259 3.04 -2.56 3.40
CA LEU A 259 1.68 -2.95 3.02
C LEU A 259 0.85 -3.35 4.24
N PRO A 260 -0.50 -3.23 4.20
CA PRO A 260 -1.38 -3.51 5.35
C PRO A 260 -1.14 -4.87 6.00
N LYS A 261 -1.00 -5.94 5.20
CA LYS A 261 -0.73 -7.29 5.74
C LYS A 261 0.57 -7.36 6.54
N LEU A 262 1.60 -6.61 6.14
CA LEU A 262 2.85 -6.56 6.90
C LEU A 262 2.67 -5.75 8.19
N LYS A 263 1.97 -4.61 8.14
CA LYS A 263 1.58 -3.83 9.34
C LYS A 263 0.89 -4.75 10.37
N ASP A 264 -0.10 -5.52 9.94
CA ASP A 264 -0.89 -6.39 10.84
C ASP A 264 -0.02 -7.46 11.48
N GLU A 265 0.86 -8.11 10.71
CA GLU A 265 1.80 -9.12 11.23
C GLU A 265 2.81 -8.51 12.22
N LEU A 266 3.31 -7.31 11.96
CA LEU A 266 4.23 -6.61 12.86
C LEU A 266 3.54 -6.26 14.19
N CYS A 267 2.34 -5.66 14.11
CA CYS A 267 1.58 -5.28 15.30
C CYS A 267 1.17 -6.51 16.13
N ALA A 268 0.82 -7.63 15.49
CA ALA A 268 0.48 -8.88 16.16
C ALA A 268 1.68 -9.52 16.90
N ILE A 269 2.91 -9.30 16.41
CA ILE A 269 4.13 -9.75 17.11
C ILE A 269 4.45 -8.82 18.27
N ALA A 270 4.35 -7.51 18.05
CA ALA A 270 4.73 -6.52 19.05
C ALA A 270 3.70 -6.31 20.17
N SER A 271 2.47 -6.81 20.00
CA SER A 271 1.47 -6.88 21.07
C SER A 271 1.85 -7.85 22.20
N GLN A 272 2.74 -8.80 21.92
CA GLN A 272 3.33 -9.69 22.93
C GLN A 272 4.59 -9.05 23.51
N ARG A 273 4.90 -9.36 24.78
CA ARG A 273 6.17 -8.91 25.37
C ARG A 273 7.34 -9.50 24.59
N ALA A 274 8.38 -8.70 24.31
CA ALA A 274 9.53 -9.15 23.55
C ALA A 274 10.24 -10.37 24.16
N LYS A 275 10.12 -10.62 25.47
CA LYS A 275 10.67 -11.82 26.12
C LYS A 275 9.91 -13.11 25.77
N GLU A 276 8.64 -13.02 25.42
CA GLU A 276 7.76 -14.17 25.11
C GLU A 276 7.93 -14.62 23.65
N VAL A 277 8.31 -13.69 22.76
CA VAL A 277 8.60 -14.02 21.37
C VAL A 277 9.96 -14.71 21.26
N SER A 278 10.02 -15.92 20.70
CA SER A 278 11.29 -16.68 20.64
C SER A 278 12.32 -16.11 19.64
N GLN A 279 11.88 -15.37 18.64
CA GLN A 279 12.71 -14.81 17.57
C GLN A 279 13.27 -13.45 17.99
N SER A 280 14.56 -13.20 17.71
CA SER A 280 15.23 -11.92 17.95
C SER A 280 15.02 -10.93 16.81
N ALA A 281 14.82 -11.42 15.58
CA ALA A 281 14.59 -10.60 14.40
C ALA A 281 13.75 -11.33 13.36
N PHE A 282 13.27 -10.59 12.36
CA PHE A 282 12.42 -11.11 11.30
C PHE A 282 12.90 -10.65 9.92
N ASN A 283 12.96 -11.63 9.01
CA ASN A 283 13.14 -11.40 7.59
C ASN A 283 11.83 -10.98 6.94
N ILE A 284 11.91 -9.94 6.12
CA ILE A 284 10.79 -9.35 5.41
C ILE A 284 11.10 -9.39 3.91
N ASN A 285 10.09 -9.77 3.13
CA ASN A 285 10.20 -9.80 1.69
C ASN A 285 9.69 -8.48 1.10
N ARG A 286 10.23 -8.08 -0.05
CA ARG A 286 9.81 -6.85 -0.73
C ARG A 286 9.49 -7.06 -2.20
N TYR A 287 8.57 -6.26 -2.70
CA TYR A 287 8.37 -6.06 -4.12
C TYR A 287 9.19 -4.88 -4.59
N PHE A 288 10.12 -5.12 -5.51
CA PHE A 288 10.79 -4.05 -6.22
C PHE A 288 9.89 -3.53 -7.35
N ILE A 289 9.62 -2.23 -7.38
CA ILE A 289 8.81 -1.59 -8.41
C ILE A 289 9.73 -0.92 -9.42
N PHE A 290 9.67 -1.38 -10.67
CA PHE A 290 10.41 -0.83 -11.79
C PHE A 290 9.43 -0.31 -12.86
N LEU A 291 9.56 0.96 -13.23
CA LEU A 291 8.66 1.64 -14.18
C LEU A 291 7.17 1.40 -13.87
N GLY A 292 6.80 1.54 -12.59
CA GLY A 292 5.43 1.41 -12.10
C GLY A 292 4.89 -0.03 -12.02
N LYS A 293 5.71 -1.06 -12.27
CA LYS A 293 5.31 -2.47 -12.14
C LYS A 293 6.17 -3.23 -11.15
N ARG A 294 5.56 -4.12 -10.37
CA ARG A 294 6.26 -5.04 -9.47
C ARG A 294 7.05 -6.07 -10.29
N ILE A 295 8.35 -6.17 -10.04
CA ILE A 295 9.20 -7.24 -10.56
C ILE A 295 8.98 -8.49 -9.72
N ARG A 296 8.52 -9.58 -10.36
CA ARG A 296 8.24 -10.88 -9.70
C ARG A 296 9.30 -11.93 -10.04
N HIS A 297 10.09 -11.67 -11.07
CA HIS A 297 11.10 -12.56 -11.60
C HIS A 297 12.46 -11.81 -11.64
N CYS A 298 13.32 -12.10 -12.61
CA CYS A 298 14.63 -11.46 -12.80
C CYS A 298 15.64 -11.70 -11.66
N GLY A 299 15.31 -12.56 -10.68
CA GLY A 299 16.16 -12.77 -9.50
C GLY A 299 16.06 -11.68 -8.43
N TYR A 300 15.15 -10.71 -8.59
CA TYR A 300 14.89 -9.66 -7.59
C TYR A 300 13.74 -9.99 -6.64
N TYR A 301 13.04 -11.11 -6.90
CA TYR A 301 12.04 -11.66 -6.00
C TYR A 301 12.22 -13.18 -5.88
N PRO A 302 12.06 -13.77 -4.67
CA PRO A 302 11.94 -13.08 -3.38
C PRO A 302 13.27 -12.41 -2.96
N SER A 303 13.18 -11.27 -2.27
CA SER A 303 14.31 -10.51 -1.71
C SER A 303 14.10 -10.35 -0.20
N TRP A 304 14.75 -11.23 0.57
CA TRP A 304 14.62 -11.29 2.02
C TRP A 304 15.68 -10.44 2.70
N ASN A 305 15.25 -9.49 3.54
CA ASN A 305 16.12 -8.68 4.37
C ASN A 305 15.63 -8.66 5.82
N VAL A 306 16.55 -8.64 6.78
CA VAL A 306 16.21 -8.42 8.18
C VAL A 306 16.02 -6.93 8.42
N ARG A 307 14.82 -6.55 8.87
CA ARG A 307 14.45 -5.13 9.10
C ARG A 307 13.78 -4.90 10.45
N PHE A 308 13.12 -5.92 10.99
CA PHE A 308 12.37 -5.85 12.25
C PHE A 308 13.02 -6.72 13.31
N PHE A 309 13.42 -6.14 14.43
CA PHE A 309 14.21 -6.83 15.45
C PHE A 309 14.02 -6.23 16.84
N LYS A 310 14.35 -7.01 17.86
CA LYS A 310 14.33 -6.54 19.25
C LYS A 310 15.45 -5.57 19.51
N LYS A 311 15.17 -4.53 20.30
CA LYS A 311 16.17 -3.59 20.78
C LYS A 311 17.34 -4.35 21.44
N GLY A 312 18.57 -4.01 21.05
CA GLY A 312 19.80 -4.61 21.58
C GLY A 312 20.13 -6.02 21.08
N LYS A 313 19.36 -6.58 20.13
CA LYS A 313 19.63 -7.90 19.55
C LYS A 313 20.18 -7.88 18.13
N ALA A 314 20.40 -6.71 17.54
CA ALA A 314 21.00 -6.60 16.21
C ALA A 314 21.89 -5.35 16.08
N PHE A 315 22.92 -5.46 15.23
CA PHE A 315 23.80 -4.37 14.81
C PHE A 315 24.28 -4.60 13.37
N TYR A 316 24.86 -3.59 12.74
CA TYR A 316 25.40 -3.69 11.38
C TYR A 316 26.93 -3.85 11.39
N GLU A 317 27.48 -4.76 10.60
CA GLU A 317 28.93 -4.86 10.38
C GLU A 317 29.48 -3.63 9.64
N ASP A 318 30.67 -3.16 10.02
CA ASP A 318 31.32 -1.99 9.38
C ASP A 318 31.81 -2.36 7.96
N ARG A 319 30.97 -2.08 6.96
CA ARG A 319 31.26 -2.23 5.53
C ARG A 319 30.81 -0.99 4.76
N ASP A 320 31.55 -0.64 3.73
CA ASP A 320 31.28 0.56 2.90
C ASP A 320 30.04 0.40 2.01
N VAL A 321 29.72 -0.83 1.57
CA VAL A 321 28.55 -1.17 0.76
C VAL A 321 28.02 -2.55 1.18
N HIS A 322 26.72 -2.81 1.01
CA HIS A 322 26.07 -4.09 1.33
C HIS A 322 26.21 -4.50 2.81
N GLU A 323 25.88 -3.57 3.71
CA GLU A 323 25.86 -3.79 5.15
C GLU A 323 25.08 -5.07 5.53
N HIS A 324 25.67 -5.89 6.39
CA HIS A 324 25.03 -7.09 6.90
C HIS A 324 24.61 -6.86 8.35
N MET A 325 23.33 -7.09 8.64
CA MET A 325 22.82 -7.05 10.00
C MET A 325 23.17 -8.36 10.71
N VAL A 326 23.98 -8.27 11.75
CA VAL A 326 24.28 -9.36 12.67
C VAL A 326 23.21 -9.38 13.74
N VAL A 327 22.59 -10.55 13.94
CA VAL A 327 21.51 -10.75 14.90
C VAL A 327 21.92 -11.78 15.94
N ASP A 328 21.77 -11.41 17.21
CA ASP A 328 21.93 -12.33 18.34
C ASP A 328 20.61 -13.09 18.59
N GLY A 329 20.52 -14.29 18.02
CA GLY A 329 19.43 -15.25 18.27
C GLY A 329 18.70 -15.71 17.01
N LYS A 330 17.48 -16.24 17.19
CA LYS A 330 16.71 -16.86 16.10
C LYS A 330 16.07 -15.82 15.19
N ILE A 331 16.15 -16.04 13.87
CA ILE A 331 15.53 -15.16 12.87
C ILE A 331 14.25 -15.83 12.31
N GLY A 332 13.11 -15.15 12.47
CA GLY A 332 11.83 -15.53 11.86
C GLY A 332 11.68 -15.03 10.42
N LYS A 333 10.59 -15.42 9.76
CA LYS A 333 10.20 -14.91 8.43
C LYS A 333 8.74 -14.48 8.47
N LEU A 334 8.47 -13.26 8.01
CA LEU A 334 7.11 -12.75 7.86
C LEU A 334 6.53 -13.12 6.48
N LYS A 335 5.21 -13.21 6.39
CA LYS A 335 4.48 -13.46 5.14
C LYS A 335 4.00 -12.15 4.51
N GLY A 336 3.90 -11.08 5.28
CA GLY A 336 3.70 -9.71 4.81
C GLY A 336 4.84 -9.23 3.91
N HIS A 337 4.54 -8.25 3.07
CA HIS A 337 5.49 -7.67 2.12
C HIS A 337 5.55 -6.15 2.26
N MET A 338 6.68 -5.55 1.90
CA MET A 338 6.82 -4.12 1.64
C MET A 338 7.02 -3.86 0.14
N GLU A 339 6.84 -2.63 -0.29
CA GLU A 339 7.18 -2.19 -1.65
C GLU A 339 8.41 -1.30 -1.60
N HIS A 340 9.33 -1.50 -2.52
CA HIS A 340 10.47 -0.63 -2.76
C HIS A 340 10.24 0.09 -4.09
N TYR A 341 9.94 1.39 -4.03
CA TYR A 341 9.60 2.18 -5.19
C TYR A 341 10.22 3.58 -5.12
N ASP A 342 11.29 3.76 -5.88
CA ASP A 342 11.87 5.08 -6.10
C ASP A 342 11.07 5.86 -7.17
N ARG A 343 10.37 6.90 -6.73
CA ARG A 343 9.48 7.74 -7.54
C ARG A 343 10.17 8.95 -8.16
N ARG A 344 11.46 9.19 -7.87
CA ARG A 344 12.25 10.28 -8.45
C ARG A 344 12.53 10.10 -9.94
N GLY A 345 12.29 8.91 -10.47
CA GLY A 345 12.43 8.59 -11.89
C GLY A 345 13.76 7.94 -12.26
N LEU A 346 13.92 7.66 -13.55
CA LEU A 346 15.03 6.86 -14.07
C LEU A 346 16.38 7.59 -14.02
N GLU A 347 16.39 8.91 -14.13
CA GLU A 347 17.61 9.72 -14.06
C GLU A 347 18.31 9.55 -12.69
N CYS A 348 17.57 9.78 -11.60
CA CYS A 348 18.08 9.56 -10.24
C CYS A 348 18.52 8.11 -10.02
N TYR A 349 17.75 7.14 -10.54
CA TYR A 349 18.13 5.73 -10.49
C TYR A 349 19.47 5.48 -11.18
N LEU A 350 19.67 5.99 -12.39
CA LEU A 350 20.90 5.82 -13.17
C LEU A 350 22.11 6.50 -12.49
N GLU A 351 21.94 7.71 -11.96
CA GLU A 351 23.00 8.39 -11.21
C GLU A 351 23.43 7.61 -9.96
N LYS A 352 22.46 7.06 -9.21
CA LYS A 352 22.74 6.21 -8.04
C LYS A 352 23.52 4.96 -8.46
N HIS A 353 23.13 4.30 -9.55
CA HIS A 353 23.85 3.15 -10.10
C HIS A 353 25.23 3.52 -10.64
N ASN A 354 25.40 4.72 -11.19
CA ASN A 354 26.70 5.22 -11.57
C ASN A 354 27.61 5.39 -10.34
N LYS A 355 27.12 5.98 -9.25
CA LYS A 355 27.89 6.10 -8.00
C LYS A 355 28.22 4.73 -7.40
N TYR A 356 27.25 3.82 -7.33
CA TYR A 356 27.42 2.48 -6.74
C TYR A 356 28.40 1.62 -7.52
N SER A 357 28.34 1.65 -8.85
CA SER A 357 29.32 0.92 -9.68
C SER A 357 30.75 1.40 -9.47
N THR A 358 30.94 2.69 -9.15
CA THR A 358 32.26 3.21 -8.76
C THR A 358 32.71 2.66 -7.40
N LEU A 359 31.82 2.62 -6.41
CA LEU A 359 32.11 2.07 -5.09
C LEU A 359 32.43 0.58 -5.16
N GLU A 360 31.63 -0.21 -5.88
CA GLU A 360 31.88 -1.64 -6.07
C GLU A 360 33.18 -1.90 -6.85
N ALA A 361 33.47 -1.12 -7.90
CA ALA A 361 34.73 -1.23 -8.62
C ALA A 361 35.94 -0.95 -7.71
N LYS A 362 35.85 0.06 -6.84
CA LYS A 362 36.87 0.35 -5.83
C LYS A 362 37.00 -0.78 -4.82
N GLU A 363 35.91 -1.28 -4.26
CA GLU A 363 35.93 -2.37 -3.27
C GLU A 363 36.59 -3.65 -3.83
N ILE A 364 36.29 -3.99 -5.10
CA ILE A 364 36.88 -5.15 -5.76
C ILE A 364 38.39 -4.99 -5.99
N ILE A 365 38.87 -3.77 -6.28
CA ILE A 365 40.29 -3.50 -6.58
C ILE A 365 41.11 -3.25 -5.31
N ILE A 366 40.57 -2.44 -4.40
CA ILE A 366 41.25 -1.96 -3.20
C ILE A 366 41.33 -3.05 -2.14
N GLN A 367 40.66 -4.21 -2.34
CA GLN A 367 40.60 -5.38 -1.44
C GLN A 367 41.53 -5.19 -0.25
N PRO A 368 41.01 -4.72 0.90
CA PRO A 368 41.89 -4.58 2.04
C PRO A 368 42.45 -5.97 2.29
N GLU A 369 43.78 -6.10 2.30
CA GLU A 369 44.44 -7.22 2.96
C GLU A 369 43.96 -7.20 4.41
N LYS A 370 42.80 -7.80 4.67
CA LYS A 370 42.17 -7.76 5.98
C LYS A 370 41.59 -9.11 6.35
N THR A 371 42.30 -9.66 7.33
CA THR A 371 41.75 -10.26 8.54
C THR A 371 41.17 -11.66 8.38
N GLY A 372 42.07 -12.65 8.34
CA GLY A 372 42.22 -13.60 9.44
C GLY A 372 41.17 -14.70 9.65
N ILE A 373 40.03 -14.70 8.94
CA ILE A 373 39.11 -15.85 8.93
C ILE A 373 38.60 -16.06 7.50
N THR A 374 39.46 -16.61 6.65
CA THR A 374 39.08 -17.08 5.33
C THR A 374 38.69 -18.54 5.42
N ILE A 375 37.39 -18.84 5.35
CA ILE A 375 36.96 -20.18 4.95
C ILE A 375 37.36 -20.31 3.47
N ASP A 376 38.41 -21.07 3.21
CA ASP A 376 38.89 -21.36 1.85
C ASP A 376 37.74 -21.90 1.00
N GLY A 377 37.34 -21.15 -0.02
CA GLY A 377 36.31 -21.60 -0.96
C GLY A 377 36.82 -22.84 -1.69
N LYS A 378 36.26 -24.02 -1.41
CA LYS A 378 36.54 -25.25 -2.15
C LYS A 378 35.48 -25.46 -3.21
N PHE A 379 35.87 -25.81 -4.45
CA PHE A 379 34.91 -26.11 -5.52
C PHE A 379 33.96 -27.27 -5.14
N PHE A 380 34.47 -28.27 -4.42
CA PHE A 380 33.70 -29.39 -3.87
C PHE A 380 33.11 -29.13 -2.47
N GLY A 381 33.14 -27.88 -2.00
CA GLY A 381 32.57 -27.49 -0.71
C GLY A 381 31.05 -27.33 -0.74
N SER A 382 30.53 -26.73 0.34
CA SER A 382 29.13 -26.34 0.48
C SER A 382 28.67 -25.42 -0.67
N VAL A 383 27.36 -25.30 -0.89
CA VAL A 383 26.78 -24.42 -1.94
C VAL A 383 27.28 -22.97 -1.82
N GLN A 384 27.54 -22.50 -0.60
CA GLN A 384 28.07 -21.17 -0.31
C GLN A 384 29.56 -21.05 -0.67
N GLU A 385 30.38 -22.05 -0.30
CA GLU A 385 31.80 -22.12 -0.66
C GLU A 385 32.00 -22.22 -2.16
N ARG A 386 31.21 -23.06 -2.85
CA ARG A 386 31.25 -23.20 -4.31
C ARG A 386 30.85 -21.91 -5.01
N ARG A 387 29.78 -21.24 -4.57
CA ARG A 387 29.39 -19.92 -5.09
C ARG A 387 30.49 -18.88 -4.92
N ARG A 388 31.18 -18.89 -3.78
CA ARG A 388 32.30 -17.98 -3.49
C ARG A 388 33.51 -18.29 -4.38
N TRP A 389 33.87 -19.56 -4.52
CA TRP A 389 34.94 -20.01 -5.42
C TRP A 389 34.65 -19.63 -6.88
N ILE A 390 33.42 -19.86 -7.38
CA ILE A 390 33.01 -19.44 -8.74
C ILE A 390 33.13 -17.91 -8.87
N LYS A 391 32.68 -17.14 -7.87
CA LYS A 391 32.75 -15.67 -7.89
C LYS A 391 34.18 -15.13 -7.89
N HIS A 392 35.13 -15.80 -7.25
CA HIS A 392 36.53 -15.36 -7.18
C HIS A 392 37.41 -15.93 -8.31
N ASN A 393 37.18 -17.17 -8.75
CA ASN A 393 38.09 -17.85 -9.68
C ASN A 393 37.56 -17.94 -11.12
N ILE A 394 36.25 -17.87 -11.34
CA ILE A 394 35.67 -17.98 -12.69
C ILE A 394 35.06 -16.64 -13.13
N TYR A 395 34.25 -16.02 -12.27
CA TYR A 395 33.55 -14.77 -12.57
C TYR A 395 34.46 -13.62 -13.01
N PRO A 396 35.70 -13.45 -12.48
CA PRO A 396 36.58 -12.38 -12.93
C PRO A 396 37.07 -12.57 -14.37
N TRP A 397 37.19 -13.81 -14.83
CA TRP A 397 37.77 -14.20 -16.13
C TRP A 397 36.75 -14.41 -17.25
N LEU A 398 35.46 -14.43 -16.92
CA LEU A 398 34.39 -14.58 -17.91
C LEU A 398 34.38 -13.40 -18.90
N PRO A 399 34.57 -13.64 -20.21
CA PRO A 399 34.34 -12.61 -21.22
C PRO A 399 32.85 -12.24 -21.23
N ALA A 400 32.53 -10.95 -21.43
CA ALA A 400 31.15 -10.46 -21.51
C ALA A 400 30.25 -10.83 -20.30
N LYS A 401 30.69 -10.59 -19.06
CA LYS A 401 29.92 -10.84 -17.82
C LYS A 401 28.48 -10.31 -17.84
N TRP A 402 28.28 -9.17 -18.50
CA TRP A 402 26.98 -8.55 -18.71
C TRP A 402 26.00 -9.46 -19.47
N PHE A 403 26.48 -10.24 -20.44
CA PHE A 403 25.66 -11.18 -21.22
C PHE A 403 25.23 -12.35 -20.34
N PHE A 404 26.14 -12.93 -19.57
CA PHE A 404 25.81 -14.00 -18.62
C PHE A 404 24.86 -13.52 -17.52
N ARG A 405 25.05 -12.29 -17.03
CA ARG A 405 24.11 -11.66 -16.08
C ARG A 405 22.72 -11.52 -16.70
N PHE A 406 22.64 -11.05 -17.95
CA PHE A 406 21.39 -10.92 -18.68
C PHE A 406 20.71 -12.28 -18.84
N PHE A 407 21.43 -13.26 -19.39
CA PHE A 407 20.93 -14.60 -19.65
C PHE A 407 20.44 -15.26 -18.36
N TRP A 408 21.19 -15.16 -17.28
CA TRP A 408 20.79 -15.70 -15.98
C TRP A 408 19.53 -15.03 -15.44
N MET A 409 19.44 -13.69 -15.48
CA MET A 409 18.26 -12.97 -14.96
C MET A 409 17.03 -13.16 -15.86
N PHE A 410 17.19 -13.04 -17.17
CA PHE A 410 16.08 -13.02 -18.11
C PHE A 410 15.58 -14.43 -18.44
N ILE A 411 16.48 -15.38 -18.69
CA ILE A 411 16.12 -16.77 -19.06
C ILE A 411 16.02 -17.64 -17.81
N LEU A 412 17.12 -17.82 -17.06
CA LEU A 412 17.16 -18.81 -15.97
C LEU A 412 16.33 -18.42 -14.75
N ARG A 413 16.18 -17.12 -14.50
CA ARG A 413 15.30 -16.56 -13.45
C ARG A 413 13.94 -16.12 -13.98
N ALA A 414 13.57 -16.58 -15.18
CA ALA A 414 12.28 -16.35 -15.82
C ALA A 414 11.88 -14.87 -15.92
N GLY A 415 12.85 -13.95 -16.07
CA GLY A 415 12.58 -12.52 -16.23
C GLY A 415 11.68 -12.17 -17.42
N PHE A 416 11.59 -13.04 -18.43
CA PHE A 416 10.63 -12.89 -19.53
C PHE A 416 9.16 -12.93 -19.07
N MET A 417 8.85 -13.54 -17.91
CA MET A 417 7.50 -13.55 -17.34
C MET A 417 7.04 -12.18 -16.84
N ASP A 418 7.98 -11.25 -16.56
CA ASP A 418 7.68 -9.85 -16.25
C ASP A 418 7.52 -8.98 -17.54
N GLY A 419 7.48 -9.63 -18.71
CA GLY A 419 7.26 -9.02 -20.01
C GLY A 419 8.33 -8.00 -20.41
N LEU A 420 7.91 -6.94 -21.11
CA LEU A 420 8.83 -5.90 -21.59
C LEU A 420 9.52 -5.15 -20.43
N THR A 421 8.84 -5.02 -19.28
CA THR A 421 9.44 -4.40 -18.09
C THR A 421 10.56 -5.27 -17.53
N GLY A 422 10.35 -6.59 -17.46
CA GLY A 422 11.40 -7.55 -17.07
C GLY A 422 12.61 -7.51 -18.00
N PHE A 423 12.37 -7.50 -19.32
CA PHE A 423 13.45 -7.38 -20.32
C PHE A 423 14.28 -6.10 -20.12
N ARG A 424 13.62 -4.94 -20.03
CA ARG A 424 14.27 -3.64 -19.82
C ARG A 424 15.07 -3.61 -18.52
N PHE A 425 14.52 -4.19 -17.46
CA PHE A 425 15.19 -4.27 -16.17
C PHE A 425 16.43 -5.16 -16.24
N CYS A 426 16.35 -6.36 -16.83
CA CYS A 426 17.50 -7.23 -17.01
C CYS A 426 18.60 -6.56 -17.85
N MET A 427 18.24 -5.86 -18.92
CA MET A 427 19.19 -5.08 -19.72
C MET A 427 19.89 -4.01 -18.87
N LEU A 428 19.13 -3.26 -18.07
CA LEU A 428 19.66 -2.22 -17.21
C LEU A 428 20.65 -2.76 -16.17
N VAL A 429 20.31 -3.88 -15.51
CA VAL A 429 21.23 -4.54 -14.55
C VAL A 429 22.47 -5.10 -15.26
N SER A 430 22.34 -5.56 -16.49
CA SER A 430 23.50 -5.98 -17.29
C SER A 430 24.39 -4.81 -17.70
N THR A 431 23.83 -3.65 -18.06
CA THR A 431 24.61 -2.44 -18.31
C THR A 431 25.35 -1.96 -17.07
N TYR A 432 24.74 -2.10 -15.89
CA TYR A 432 25.41 -1.82 -14.62
C TYR A 432 26.67 -2.67 -14.42
N GLU A 433 26.64 -3.96 -14.80
CA GLU A 433 27.81 -4.85 -14.78
C GLU A 433 28.93 -4.38 -15.74
N ILE A 434 28.55 -3.79 -16.88
CA ILE A 434 29.49 -3.17 -17.82
C ILE A 434 30.17 -1.97 -17.14
N PHE A 435 29.41 -1.11 -16.46
CA PHE A 435 29.96 0.06 -15.77
C PHE A 435 30.99 -0.32 -14.70
N ILE A 436 30.72 -1.34 -13.87
CA ILE A 436 31.68 -1.85 -12.90
C ILE A 436 32.96 -2.31 -13.62
N SER A 437 32.82 -3.13 -14.65
CA SER A 437 33.96 -3.69 -15.38
C SER A 437 34.83 -2.62 -16.03
N LEU A 438 34.23 -1.61 -16.66
CA LEU A 438 34.96 -0.50 -17.29
C LEU A 438 35.67 0.38 -16.25
N LYS A 439 35.00 0.71 -15.15
CA LYS A 439 35.61 1.48 -14.06
C LYS A 439 36.73 0.73 -13.37
N MET A 440 36.61 -0.59 -13.26
CA MET A 440 37.71 -1.42 -12.75
C MET A 440 38.96 -1.31 -13.64
N ILE A 441 38.80 -1.32 -14.96
CA ILE A 441 39.92 -1.14 -15.90
C ILE A 441 40.52 0.26 -15.72
N GLU A 442 39.67 1.29 -15.62
CA GLU A 442 40.11 2.67 -15.39
C GLU A 442 40.93 2.81 -14.09
N TYR A 443 40.45 2.25 -12.98
CA TYR A 443 41.17 2.28 -11.70
C TYR A 443 42.48 1.48 -11.72
N LYS A 444 42.51 0.31 -12.38
CA LYS A 444 43.75 -0.46 -12.53
C LYS A 444 44.83 0.32 -13.28
N LYS A 445 44.45 1.06 -14.32
CA LYS A 445 45.37 1.96 -15.04
C LYS A 445 45.88 3.10 -14.15
N LYS A 446 45.00 3.71 -13.34
CA LYS A 446 45.41 4.77 -12.39
C LYS A 446 46.36 4.28 -11.29
N LEU A 447 46.27 3.02 -10.87
CA LEU A 447 47.13 2.41 -9.85
C LEU A 447 48.48 1.90 -10.39
N LYS A 448 48.58 1.69 -11.70
CA LYS A 448 49.83 1.40 -12.40
C LYS A 448 50.08 2.49 -13.45
N PRO A 449 50.46 3.71 -13.05
CA PRO A 449 50.95 4.69 -14.01
C PRO A 449 52.20 4.08 -14.66
N ASP A 450 52.09 3.78 -15.95
CA ASP A 450 53.10 3.26 -16.88
C ASP A 450 54.50 3.02 -16.30
N ASN A 451 54.84 1.75 -16.05
CA ASN A 451 56.14 1.28 -16.51
C ASN A 451 55.94 1.00 -18.00
N GLU A 452 56.59 1.83 -18.83
CA GLU A 452 56.60 1.85 -20.30
C GLU A 452 56.45 0.49 -20.99
#